data_AF-A0A6M7UIJ3-F1
#
_entry.id   AF-A0A6M7UIJ3-F1
#
_cell.length_a   1.000
_cell.length_b   1.000
_cell.length_c   1.000
_cell.angle_alpha   90.00
_cell.angle_beta   90.00
_cell.angle_gamma   90.00
#
_symmetry.space_group_name_H-M   'P 1'
#
loop_
_entity.id
_entity.type
_entity.pdbx_description
1 polymer ?
#
loop_
_entity_poly.entity_id
_entity_poly.type
_entity_poly.pdbx_seq_one_letter_code
_entity_poly.pdbx_strand_id
1 'polypeptide(L)' 'MPTRYNKFVHEENVRRFEKRLETETDLGQRTLLRELLAEEWKQLRHPLEAPDDEAGKPGQTE' A
#
# COMPACT_ATOMS: atom_id res chain seq x y z
N MET A 1 12.31 4.31 -10.54
CA MET A 1 10.97 4.76 -10.99
C MET A 1 9.98 3.63 -10.73
N PRO A 2 9.26 3.63 -9.59
CA PRO A 2 7.80 3.35 -9.63
C PRO A 2 6.97 3.90 -8.44
N THR A 3 7.54 4.69 -7.52
CA THR A 3 6.91 5.02 -6.23
C THR A 3 5.62 5.84 -6.33
N ARG A 4 5.50 6.72 -7.34
CA ARG A 4 4.27 7.52 -7.56
C ARG A 4 3.11 6.69 -8.09
N TYR A 5 3.38 5.66 -8.89
CA TYR A 5 2.32 4.82 -9.48
C TYR A 5 1.70 3.92 -8.40
N ASN A 6 2.51 3.38 -7.48
CA ASN A 6 2.03 2.58 -6.36
C ASN A 6 1.11 3.39 -5.43
N LYS A 7 1.45 4.64 -5.12
CA LYS A 7 0.60 5.49 -4.28
C LYS A 7 -0.79 5.71 -4.88
N PHE A 8 -0.86 5.99 -6.19
CA PHE A 8 -2.14 6.19 -6.88
C PHE A 8 -3.01 4.93 -6.84
N VAL A 9 -2.41 3.75 -7.04
CA VAL A 9 -3.12 2.46 -6.96
C VAL A 9 -3.69 2.24 -5.56
N HIS A 10 -2.90 2.50 -4.50
CA HIS A 10 -3.37 2.36 -3.13
C HIS A 10 -4.48 3.36 -2.78
N GLU A 11 -4.41 4.62 -3.24
CA GLU A 11 -5.49 5.60 -3.06
C GLU A 11 -6.78 5.17 -3.76
N GLU A 12 -6.69 4.60 -4.96
CA GLU A 12 -7.85 4.10 -5.70
C GLU A 12 -8.45 2.86 -5.02
N ASN A 13 -7.61 1.95 -4.52
CA ASN A 13 -8.05 0.77 -3.77
C ASN A 13 -8.81 1.15 -2.50
N VAL A 14 -8.31 2.13 -1.73
CA VAL A 14 -9.01 2.65 -0.54
C VAL A 14 -10.43 3.11 -0.91
N ARG A 15 -10.57 3.95 -1.95
CA ARG A 15 -11.88 4.45 -2.39
C ARG A 15 -12.82 3.32 -2.83
N ARG A 16 -12.29 2.30 -3.51
CA ARG A 16 -13.07 1.13 -3.94
C ARG A 16 -13.54 0.31 -2.75
N PHE A 17 -12.69 0.08 -1.75
CA PHE A 17 -13.05 -0.66 -0.55
C PHE A 17 -14.06 0.10 0.31
N GLU A 18 -13.90 1.42 0.48
CA GLU A 18 -14.88 2.27 1.19
C GLU A 18 -16.26 2.17 0.54
N LYS A 19 -16.32 2.37 -0.78
CA LYS A 19 -17.58 2.29 -1.54
C LYS A 19 -18.23 0.91 -1.45
N ARG A 20 -17.43 -0.15 -1.49
CA ARG A 20 -17.95 -1.52 -1.38
C ARG A 20 -18.47 -1.79 0.04
N LEU A 21 -17.83 -1.22 1.07
CA LEU A 21 -18.26 -1.33 2.46
C LEU A 21 -19.63 -0.68 2.73
N GLU A 22 -19.97 0.38 1.99
CA GLU A 22 -21.27 1.05 2.11
C GLU A 22 -22.43 0.15 1.68
N THR A 23 -22.20 -0.69 0.67
CA THR A 23 -23.22 -1.60 0.11
C THR A 23 -23.14 -3.02 0.66
N GLU A 24 -22.00 -3.40 1.25
CA GLU A 24 -21.79 -4.76 1.74
C GLU A 24 -22.66 -5.02 2.98
N THR A 25 -23.49 -6.05 2.89
CA THR A 25 -24.43 -6.43 3.95
C THR A 25 -23.93 -7.66 4.71
N ASP A 26 -23.06 -8.46 4.08
CA ASP A 26 -22.47 -9.64 4.71
C ASP A 26 -21.41 -9.25 5.75
N LEU A 27 -21.56 -9.78 6.98
CA LEU A 27 -20.68 -9.45 8.09
C LEU A 27 -19.26 -10.00 7.89
N GLY A 28 -19.11 -11.16 7.24
CA GLY A 28 -17.81 -11.75 6.93
C GLY A 28 -17.04 -10.91 5.92
N GLN A 29 -17.70 -10.54 4.83
CA GLN A 29 -17.14 -9.68 3.78
C GLN A 29 -16.86 -8.27 4.29
N ARG A 30 -17.71 -7.68 5.14
CA ARG A 30 -17.42 -6.39 5.78
C ARG A 30 -16.18 -6.43 6.66
N THR A 31 -15.96 -7.54 7.36
CA THR A 31 -14.77 -7.71 8.21
C THR A 31 -13.53 -7.78 7.34
N LEU A 32 -13.55 -8.62 6.30
CA LEU A 32 -12.45 -8.74 5.35
C LEU A 32 -12.14 -7.41 4.63
N LEU A 33 -13.17 -6.69 4.17
CA LEU A 33 -13.01 -5.39 3.52
C LEU A 33 -12.41 -4.33 4.46
N ARG A 34 -12.73 -4.37 5.76
CA ARG A 34 -12.10 -3.48 6.76
C ARG A 34 -10.63 -3.80 6.97
N GLU A 35 -10.26 -5.08 7.00
CA GLU A 35 -8.86 -5.51 7.13
C GLU A 35 -8.03 -5.08 5.90
N LEU A 36 -8.55 -5.31 4.70
CA LEU A 36 -7.92 -4.87 3.44
C LEU A 36 -7.79 -3.36 3.37
N LEU A 37 -8.82 -2.62 3.75
CA LEU A 37 -8.79 -1.16 3.79
C LEU A 37 -7.72 -0.66 4.76
N ALA A 38 -7.61 -1.26 5.96
CA ALA A 38 -6.57 -0.91 6.92
C ALA A 38 -5.15 -1.20 6.38
N GLU A 39 -4.97 -2.25 5.59
CA GLU A 39 -3.70 -2.56 4.93
C GLU A 39 -3.33 -1.51 3.86
N GLU A 40 -4.26 -1.13 2.99
CA GLU A 40 -4.01 -0.08 1.99
C GLU A 40 -3.66 1.27 2.64
N TRP A 41 -4.34 1.63 3.74
CA TRP A 41 -3.98 2.85 4.50
C TRP A 41 -2.58 2.78 5.12
N LYS A 42 -2.09 1.59 5.51
CA LYS A 42 -0.71 1.42 5.96
C LYS A 42 0.28 1.66 4.82
N GLN A 43 -0.01 1.15 3.61
CA GLN A 43 0.80 1.39 2.41
C GLN A 43 0.82 2.86 1.99
N LEU A 44 -0.24 3.63 2.29
CA LEU A 44 -0.26 5.07 2.07
C LEU A 44 0.46 5.88 3.16
N ARG A 45 0.46 5.39 4.41
CA ARG A 45 1.12 6.05 5.54
C ARG A 45 2.61 5.79 5.61
N HIS A 46 3.05 4.61 5.21
CA HIS A 46 4.46 4.39 4.92
C HIS A 46 4.71 4.91 3.51
N PRO A 47 5.36 6.08 3.32
CA PRO A 47 6.12 6.21 2.08
C PRO A 47 7.01 4.98 2.07
N LEU A 48 6.96 4.18 0.99
CA LEU A 48 7.97 3.16 0.77
C LEU A 48 9.32 3.83 1.06
N GLU A 49 9.94 3.51 2.20
CA GLU A 49 11.38 3.50 2.25
C GLU A 49 11.75 2.68 1.01
N ALA A 50 12.48 3.34 0.12
CA ALA A 50 12.85 2.78 -1.15
C ALA A 50 13.30 1.33 -0.92
N PRO A 51 13.04 0.41 -1.87
CA PRO A 51 13.72 -0.88 -1.78
C PRO A 51 15.20 -0.59 -1.55
N ASP A 52 15.83 -1.32 -0.63
CA ASP A 52 17.27 -1.46 -0.54
C ASP A 52 17.77 -2.03 -1.90
N ASP A 53 17.73 -1.22 -2.95
CA ASP A 53 18.44 -1.43 -4.19
C ASP A 53 19.80 -0.74 -3.99
N GLU A 54 20.75 -1.53 -3.48
CA GLU A 54 22.16 -1.49 -3.88
C GLU A 54 22.80 -0.09 -3.98
N ALA A 55 23.09 0.54 -2.84
CA ALA A 55 24.03 1.65 -2.78
C ALA A 55 25.45 1.14 -2.43
N GLY A 56 26.15 0.66 -3.46
CA GLY A 56 27.55 1.01 -3.65
C GLY A 56 28.60 0.19 -2.88
N LYS A 57 29.37 -0.59 -3.65
CA LYS A 57 30.78 -0.88 -3.33
C LYS A 57 31.47 0.42 -2.89
N PRO A 58 32.10 0.50 -1.70
CA PRO A 58 33.35 1.22 -1.60
C PRO A 58 34.43 0.25 -2.07
N GLY A 59 35.11 0.60 -3.16
CA GLY A 59 36.43 0.04 -3.41
C GLY A 59 37.28 0.30 -2.16
N GLN A 60 37.73 -0.76 -1.50
CA GLN A 60 38.91 -0.67 -0.64
C GLN A 60 40.12 -0.66 -1.58
N THR A 61 40.57 0.55 -1.88
CA THR A 61 41.98 0.92 -1.71
C THR A 61 42.35 0.58 -0.26
N GLU A 62 43.44 -0.08 0.10
CA GLU A 62 44.82 -0.09 -0.39
C GLU A 62 45.45 -1.50 -0.28
#